data_AF-A0A832VHQ3-F1
#
_entry.id   AF-A0A832VHQ3-F1
#
_cell.length_a   1.000
_cell.length_b   1.000
_cell.length_c   1.000
_cell.angle_alpha   90.00
_cell.angle_beta   90.00
_cell.angle_gamma   90.00
#
_symmetry.space_group_name_H-M   'P 1'
#
loop_
_entity.id
_entity.type
_entity.pdbx_description
1 polymer ?
#
loop_
_entity_poly.entity_id
_entity_poly.type
_entity_poly.pdbx_seq_one_letter_code
_entity_poly.pdbx_strand_id
1 'polypeptide(L)'
;MNHKALLMMALMLMVTASPLVTPVSAQLEDIEVLEMVVNPANNHTYYLLTASSWTDAAQVARSLDGFLVTVNDEAEDQWLFDTFATDGDITRHIWIGLTDQNAEGEFRWHDGTPFLYRNWGDGQPDEGNDEDYVHITGTNMGSIDPATWNDLEDDPQYFPVYGVVEVGEGADYALRFDGDDDYLIAEHDEGLIIENDLFISAWVKPYTANGNQFIVMKGDYGWGMYLSNGNLAYSSQYSLSQHPKSNFTVPINQWSMVSIHVTNQSITFTLDNVSESPIALEDHQIPQGDFGSNDCYQSGEACDEFYIGRMGAGCDCSYFYGLMDDIEISSSNQSISDWSFPEGEGATTLDNSNRTANINGAAWVMPDGTIIAQAIEVKNGITVSSLSAQPGDTLLFFVEIPENTRYVQLTVYAWDNWGDEENEEEFQEIEMNIYIANNRIPTAWDHDDIVDGWGYYSYGYYEWPEAGTWWMTITTKTGFNNAELSAYWEEAPTPPELDDMTELKNGIAVTDQGIGRNSDTKSLYYYVDVVEPLTELSVKTFGGDGQCDLHIAWKVLPWDDFGQPW
;
A
#
# COMPACT_ATOMS: atom_id res chain seq x y z
N MET A 1 58.71 69.33 25.04
CA MET A 1 57.39 68.98 24.46
C MET A 1 57.59 67.79 23.55
N ASN A 2 57.07 66.65 23.98
CA ASN A 2 57.18 65.33 23.37
C ASN A 2 56.10 65.17 22.29
N HIS A 3 56.49 64.81 21.08
CA HIS A 3 56.27 63.49 20.50
C HIS A 3 56.67 63.54 19.02
N LYS A 4 57.69 62.73 18.71
CA LYS A 4 58.30 62.60 17.40
C LYS A 4 57.51 61.61 16.53
N ALA A 5 57.63 61.83 15.24
CA ALA A 5 57.40 60.91 14.12
C ALA A 5 55.96 60.78 13.60
N LEU A 6 55.51 61.84 12.90
CA LEU A 6 54.73 61.64 11.68
C LEU A 6 55.67 61.39 10.49
N LEU A 7 55.20 60.59 9.54
CA LEU A 7 55.73 60.33 8.19
C LEU A 7 56.63 59.09 7.99
N MET A 8 56.01 57.91 7.97
CA MET A 8 56.35 56.84 7.01
C MET A 8 55.03 56.22 6.55
N MET A 9 54.57 56.59 5.37
CA MET A 9 53.36 56.06 4.74
C MET A 9 53.79 55.33 3.47
N ALA A 10 54.10 54.04 3.65
CA ALA A 10 54.22 53.06 2.57
C ALA A 10 54.17 51.66 3.22
N LEU A 11 52.99 51.04 3.24
CA LEU A 11 52.94 49.58 3.18
C LEU A 11 51.63 49.14 2.52
N MET A 12 51.85 48.50 1.38
CA MET A 12 50.91 47.79 0.55
C MET A 12 50.78 46.38 1.13
N LEU A 13 49.57 45.96 1.49
CA LEU A 13 49.14 44.56 1.57
C LEU A 13 47.61 44.55 1.71
N MET A 14 46.93 44.66 0.57
CA MET A 14 45.61 44.06 0.41
C MET A 14 45.83 42.56 0.27
N VAL A 15 45.47 41.79 1.30
CA VAL A 15 45.14 40.37 1.15
C VAL A 15 43.74 40.23 1.71
N THR A 16 42.89 39.70 0.85
CA THR A 16 41.48 39.38 1.01
C THR A 16 41.23 38.56 2.27
N ALA A 17 40.43 39.09 3.19
CA ALA A 17 39.71 38.26 4.13
C ALA A 17 38.57 37.59 3.37
N SER A 18 38.81 36.38 2.86
CA SER A 18 37.71 35.47 2.53
C SER A 18 37.07 35.05 3.86
N PRO A 19 35.74 35.11 4.01
CA PRO A 19 35.11 34.42 5.13
C PRO A 19 35.40 32.93 4.95
N LEU A 20 35.98 32.30 5.97
CA LEU A 20 35.88 30.85 6.11
C LEU A 20 34.40 30.53 6.21
N VAL A 21 33.80 30.07 5.12
CA VAL A 21 32.56 29.30 5.17
C VAL A 21 33.00 27.95 5.75
N THR A 22 32.83 27.80 7.05
CA THR A 22 32.71 26.46 7.64
C THR A 22 31.49 25.81 6.99
N PRO A 23 31.58 24.59 6.45
CA PRO A 23 30.36 23.85 6.19
C PRO A 23 29.72 23.65 7.57
N VAL A 24 28.52 24.21 7.77
CA VAL A 24 27.63 23.76 8.83
C VAL A 24 27.18 22.37 8.37
N SER A 25 27.98 21.37 8.72
CA SER A 25 27.42 20.04 8.96
C SER A 25 26.75 20.18 10.32
N ALA A 26 25.42 20.18 10.34
CA ALA A 26 24.73 19.84 11.58
C ALA A 26 25.23 18.45 12.01
N GLN A 27 25.51 18.30 13.30
CA GLN A 27 26.08 17.10 13.88
C GLN A 27 24.98 16.05 14.06
N LEU A 28 25.08 14.92 13.34
CA LEU A 28 24.40 13.66 13.66
C LEU A 28 25.01 12.95 14.90
N GLU A 29 25.82 13.63 15.72
CA GLU A 29 26.68 13.00 16.74
C GLU A 29 26.06 12.86 18.15
N ASP A 30 24.83 13.33 18.41
CA ASP A 30 24.29 13.42 19.78
C ASP A 30 23.03 12.55 20.06
N ILE A 31 22.60 11.67 19.13
CA ILE A 31 21.46 10.77 19.36
C ILE A 31 21.95 9.41 19.90
N GLU A 32 21.55 9.08 21.14
CA GLU A 32 21.95 7.85 21.83
C GLU A 32 20.77 6.89 22.05
N VAL A 33 21.06 5.59 22.08
CA VAL A 33 20.08 4.56 22.51
C VAL A 33 19.97 4.58 24.04
N LEU A 34 18.79 4.97 24.53
CA LEU A 34 18.45 5.03 25.96
C LEU A 34 18.05 3.66 26.51
N GLU A 35 17.29 2.89 25.74
CA GLU A 35 16.73 1.61 26.18
C GLU A 35 16.64 0.62 25.02
N MET A 36 16.73 -0.67 25.34
CA MET A 36 16.46 -1.78 24.42
C MET A 36 15.49 -2.75 25.08
N VAL A 37 14.39 -3.06 24.38
CA VAL A 37 13.35 -3.97 24.87
C VAL A 37 12.96 -4.93 23.74
N VAL A 38 12.69 -6.18 24.09
CA VAL A 38 12.10 -7.15 23.16
C VAL A 38 10.62 -7.26 23.49
N ASN A 39 9.74 -7.00 22.52
CA ASN A 39 8.31 -7.16 22.71
C ASN A 39 8.00 -8.66 22.82
N PRO A 40 7.41 -9.15 23.93
CA PRO A 40 7.15 -10.57 24.13
C PRO A 40 6.06 -11.14 23.20
N ALA A 41 5.24 -10.30 22.56
CA ALA A 41 4.15 -10.71 21.69
C ALA A 41 4.64 -11.06 20.26
N ASN A 42 5.45 -10.20 19.66
CA ASN A 42 5.97 -10.36 18.28
C ASN A 42 7.46 -10.77 18.23
N ASN A 43 8.18 -10.74 19.35
CA ASN A 43 9.61 -11.06 19.45
C ASN A 43 10.53 -10.12 18.66
N HIS A 44 10.05 -8.92 18.30
CA HIS A 44 10.85 -7.86 17.69
C HIS A 44 11.65 -7.09 18.74
N THR A 45 12.77 -6.50 18.30
CA THR A 45 13.65 -5.70 19.17
C THR A 45 13.39 -4.22 18.93
N TYR A 46 13.18 -3.48 20.02
CA TYR A 46 12.90 -2.05 19.99
C TYR A 46 13.98 -1.27 20.73
N TYR A 47 14.34 -0.11 20.19
CA TYR A 47 15.23 0.86 20.83
C TYR A 47 14.52 2.18 21.10
N LEU A 48 14.70 2.74 22.28
CA LEU A 48 14.33 4.12 22.57
C LEU A 48 15.55 5.01 22.31
N LEU A 49 15.42 6.02 21.46
CA LEU A 49 16.43 7.04 21.19
C LEU A 49 16.26 8.24 22.10
N THR A 50 17.30 9.06 22.27
CA THR A 50 17.19 10.40 22.86
C THR A 50 16.31 11.31 22.01
N ALA A 51 15.72 12.33 22.63
CA ALA A 51 14.86 13.28 21.94
C ALA A 51 15.58 13.97 20.77
N SER A 52 14.89 14.03 19.63
CA SER A 52 15.39 14.54 18.34
C SER A 52 14.22 14.82 17.41
N SER A 53 14.50 15.41 16.24
CA SER A 53 13.50 15.50 15.18
C SER A 53 13.13 14.12 14.64
N TRP A 54 11.97 14.00 14.00
CA TRP A 54 11.55 12.74 13.39
C TRP A 54 12.58 12.29 12.34
N THR A 55 13.01 13.22 11.48
CA THR A 55 13.97 12.96 10.39
C THR A 55 15.33 12.47 10.90
N ASP A 56 15.84 13.04 11.99
CA ASP A 56 17.10 12.60 12.58
C ASP A 56 16.95 11.22 13.25
N ALA A 57 15.82 10.98 13.94
CA ALA A 57 15.53 9.68 14.53
C ALA A 57 15.39 8.57 13.47
N ALA A 58 14.73 8.86 12.33
CA ALA A 58 14.62 7.96 11.19
C ALA A 58 15.98 7.61 10.57
N GLN A 59 16.89 8.58 10.45
CA GLN A 59 18.26 8.32 9.99
C GLN A 59 19.03 7.40 10.93
N VAL A 60 18.91 7.61 12.25
CA VAL A 60 19.55 6.73 13.24
C VAL A 60 18.92 5.34 13.23
N ALA A 61 17.60 5.24 13.06
CA ALA A 61 16.90 3.96 12.93
C ALA A 61 17.52 3.10 11.81
N ARG A 62 17.72 3.67 10.61
CA ARG A 62 18.36 2.97 9.49
C ARG A 62 19.78 2.50 9.82
N SER A 63 20.53 3.26 10.61
CA SER A 63 21.88 2.86 11.06
C SER A 63 21.90 1.70 12.06
N LEU A 64 20.74 1.37 12.64
CA LEU A 64 20.52 0.26 13.56
C LEU A 64 19.92 -0.97 12.86
N ASP A 65 19.95 -1.01 11.53
CA ASP A 65 19.29 -2.04 10.70
C ASP A 65 17.78 -2.13 11.03
N GLY A 66 17.14 -0.97 11.20
CA GLY A 66 15.73 -0.88 11.54
C GLY A 66 15.09 0.42 11.06
N PHE A 67 13.87 0.64 11.52
CA PHE A 67 13.03 1.76 11.13
C PHE A 67 12.39 2.37 12.38
N LEU A 68 11.99 3.65 12.34
CA LEU A 68 11.03 4.13 13.33
C LEU A 68 9.79 3.21 13.30
N VAL A 69 9.32 2.87 14.50
CA VAL A 69 8.41 1.74 14.74
C VAL A 69 7.13 1.81 13.92
N THR A 70 6.71 0.65 13.42
CA THR A 70 5.38 0.45 12.84
C THR A 70 4.42 -0.04 13.92
N VAL A 71 3.19 0.45 13.87
CA VAL A 71 2.14 -0.01 14.80
C VAL A 71 1.10 -0.81 14.03
N ASN A 72 1.08 -2.12 14.27
CA ASN A 72 0.27 -3.06 13.51
C ASN A 72 -1.12 -3.30 14.13
N ASP A 73 -1.25 -3.15 15.45
CA ASP A 73 -2.50 -3.37 16.17
C ASP A 73 -2.57 -2.61 17.51
N GLU A 74 -3.75 -2.64 18.12
CA GLU A 74 -4.03 -2.01 19.42
C GLU A 74 -3.16 -2.54 20.56
N ALA A 75 -2.78 -3.83 20.53
CA ALA A 75 -1.98 -4.42 21.59
C ALA A 75 -0.52 -3.94 21.52
N GLU A 76 0.03 -3.80 20.31
CA GLU A 76 1.34 -3.19 20.08
C GLU A 76 1.34 -1.71 20.45
N ASP A 77 0.33 -0.95 20.02
CA ASP A 77 0.20 0.48 20.34
C ASP A 77 0.20 0.73 21.85
N GLN A 78 -0.66 0.01 22.58
CA GLN A 78 -0.74 0.11 24.03
C GLN A 78 0.56 -0.33 24.70
N TRP A 79 1.24 -1.36 24.16
CA TRP A 79 2.51 -1.82 24.69
C TRP A 79 3.63 -0.78 24.50
N LEU A 80 3.68 -0.10 23.35
CA LEU A 80 4.62 0.99 23.07
C LEU A 80 4.40 2.14 24.04
N PHE A 81 3.13 2.53 24.27
CA PHE A 81 2.78 3.54 25.25
C PHE A 81 3.23 3.15 26.67
N ASP A 82 2.84 1.97 27.14
CA ASP A 82 3.16 1.49 28.48
C ASP A 82 4.67 1.32 28.71
N THR A 83 5.43 0.97 27.67
CA THR A 83 6.86 0.69 27.77
C THR A 83 7.71 1.95 27.64
N PHE A 84 7.42 2.82 26.65
CA PHE A 84 8.31 3.92 26.28
C PHE A 84 7.75 5.30 26.63
N ALA A 85 6.43 5.48 26.51
CA ALA A 85 5.78 6.75 26.82
C ALA A 85 5.56 6.93 28.33
N THR A 86 5.32 5.85 29.08
CA THR A 86 5.10 5.89 30.54
C THR A 86 5.98 4.88 31.31
N ASP A 87 7.20 5.27 31.69
CA ASP A 87 8.08 4.45 32.54
C ASP A 87 8.17 5.04 33.95
N GLY A 88 7.37 4.48 34.87
CA GLY A 88 7.34 4.88 36.27
C GLY A 88 6.85 6.32 36.47
N ASP A 89 7.75 7.21 36.91
CA ASP A 89 7.46 8.65 37.11
C ASP A 89 7.84 9.49 35.88
N ILE A 90 8.30 8.86 34.78
CA ILE A 90 8.72 9.52 33.55
C ILE A 90 7.60 9.42 32.52
N THR A 91 7.25 10.55 31.91
CA THR A 91 6.34 10.60 30.77
C THR A 91 7.04 11.21 29.56
N ARG A 92 6.88 10.59 28.39
CA ARG A 92 7.50 10.97 27.12
C ARG A 92 6.48 10.95 26.00
N HIS A 93 6.65 11.85 25.06
CA HIS A 93 6.08 11.73 23.73
C HIS A 93 7.04 10.90 22.88
N ILE A 94 6.54 9.99 22.06
CA ILE A 94 7.38 9.06 21.30
C ILE A 94 7.07 9.12 19.80
N TRP A 95 8.08 9.33 18.97
CA TRP A 95 7.93 9.25 17.52
C TRP A 95 7.69 7.80 17.12
N ILE A 96 6.73 7.63 16.24
CA ILE A 96 6.48 6.39 15.50
C ILE A 96 6.84 6.62 14.03
N GLY A 97 6.94 5.56 13.25
CA GLY A 97 7.40 5.63 11.87
C GLY A 97 6.41 6.26 10.88
N LEU A 98 5.23 6.71 11.33
CA LEU A 98 4.20 7.21 10.43
C LEU A 98 4.45 8.68 10.04
N THR A 99 4.37 8.99 8.75
CA THR A 99 4.57 10.34 8.19
C THR A 99 3.84 10.52 6.87
N ASP A 100 3.34 11.71 6.56
CA ASP A 100 2.78 12.11 5.26
C ASP A 100 3.60 13.20 4.56
N GLN A 101 4.87 13.39 4.96
CA GLN A 101 5.82 14.39 4.40
C GLN A 101 5.87 14.44 2.87
N ASN A 102 5.62 13.31 2.21
CA ASN A 102 5.67 13.23 0.75
C ASN A 102 4.41 13.83 0.10
N ALA A 103 3.25 13.66 0.72
CA ALA A 103 1.95 14.12 0.24
C ALA A 103 0.95 14.19 1.41
N GLU A 104 0.52 15.40 1.76
CA GLU A 104 -0.46 15.69 2.81
C GLU A 104 -1.67 14.72 2.76
N GLY A 105 -1.94 14.07 3.89
CA GLY A 105 -3.01 13.08 4.04
C GLY A 105 -2.67 11.66 3.57
N GLU A 106 -1.50 11.45 2.96
CA GLU A 106 -0.99 10.14 2.56
C GLU A 106 0.07 9.61 3.55
N PHE A 107 -0.41 9.11 4.69
CA PHE A 107 0.45 8.59 5.76
C PHE A 107 1.13 7.26 5.44
N ARG A 108 2.44 7.22 5.63
CA ARG A 108 3.36 6.12 5.30
C ARG A 108 4.18 5.72 6.51
N TRP A 109 4.31 4.41 6.75
CA TRP A 109 5.28 3.92 7.71
C TRP A 109 6.70 4.04 7.16
N HIS A 110 7.65 4.36 8.03
CA HIS A 110 9.07 4.52 7.68
C HIS A 110 9.68 3.22 7.17
N ASP A 111 9.13 2.07 7.56
CA ASP A 111 9.52 0.74 7.10
C ASP A 111 8.83 0.31 5.80
N GLY A 112 7.89 1.10 5.28
CA GLY A 112 7.12 0.83 4.07
C GLY A 112 5.87 -0.04 4.27
N THR A 113 5.64 -0.60 5.45
CA THR A 113 4.48 -1.47 5.66
C THR A 113 3.16 -0.73 5.41
N PRO A 114 2.09 -1.43 5.00
CA PRO A 114 0.80 -0.80 4.76
C PRO A 114 0.24 -0.14 6.04
N PHE A 115 -0.27 1.08 5.89
CA PHE A 115 -0.90 1.80 6.98
C PHE A 115 -2.32 1.24 7.27
N LEU A 116 -2.42 0.18 8.07
CA LEU A 116 -3.69 -0.53 8.30
C LEU A 116 -4.36 -0.22 9.65
N TYR A 117 -3.57 -0.11 10.72
CA TYR A 117 -4.05 0.24 12.05
C TYR A 117 -3.99 1.75 12.27
N ARG A 118 -4.97 2.30 13.01
CA ARG A 118 -5.07 3.74 13.31
C ARG A 118 -5.49 3.94 14.75
N ASN A 119 -4.83 4.87 15.44
CA ASN A 119 -5.22 5.32 16.77
C ASN A 119 -5.16 6.85 16.91
N TRP A 120 -5.69 7.56 15.91
CA TRP A 120 -5.72 9.02 15.90
C TRP A 120 -6.45 9.60 17.11
N GLY A 121 -5.87 10.65 17.69
CA GLY A 121 -6.49 11.46 18.73
C GLY A 121 -7.69 12.25 18.23
N ASP A 122 -8.49 12.77 19.17
CA ASP A 122 -9.68 13.57 18.84
C ASP A 122 -9.29 14.82 18.01
N GLY A 123 -9.79 14.86 16.78
CA GLY A 123 -9.51 15.92 15.82
C GLY A 123 -8.34 15.67 14.87
N GLN A 124 -7.61 14.55 15.02
CA GLN A 124 -6.42 14.26 14.23
C GLN A 124 -6.63 13.22 13.10
N PRO A 125 -5.75 13.20 12.08
CA PRO A 125 -4.77 14.25 11.75
C PRO A 125 -5.51 15.54 11.31
N ASP A 126 -4.90 16.70 11.52
CA ASP A 126 -5.47 18.01 11.18
C ASP A 126 -4.73 18.65 10.00
N GLU A 127 -5.36 19.59 9.27
CA GLU A 127 -4.83 20.13 8.00
C GLU A 127 -3.68 21.15 8.20
N GLY A 128 -2.79 20.91 9.16
CA GLY A 128 -1.61 21.71 9.41
C GLY A 128 -0.54 21.43 8.36
N ASN A 129 -0.43 22.27 7.32
CA ASN A 129 0.53 22.12 6.19
C ASN A 129 2.03 21.90 6.52
N ASP A 130 2.44 21.90 7.80
CA ASP A 130 3.82 21.63 8.25
C ASP A 130 3.86 20.47 9.29
N GLU A 131 2.76 19.76 9.54
CA GLU A 131 2.61 18.72 10.57
C GLU A 131 2.70 17.30 9.98
N ASP A 132 3.84 16.97 9.38
CA ASP A 132 3.97 15.76 8.56
C ASP A 132 4.31 14.45 9.34
N TYR A 133 4.46 14.50 10.67
CA TYR A 133 5.11 13.42 11.45
C TYR A 133 4.33 13.02 12.70
N VAL A 134 4.25 11.72 12.97
CA VAL A 134 3.32 11.22 13.98
C VAL A 134 4.01 10.75 15.26
N HIS A 135 3.47 11.16 16.40
CA HIS A 135 3.87 10.67 17.73
C HIS A 135 2.71 10.02 18.48
N ILE A 136 3.02 9.10 19.39
CA ILE A 136 2.10 8.68 20.46
C ILE A 136 2.21 9.67 21.61
N THR A 137 1.06 10.21 22.03
CA THR A 137 1.00 11.19 23.11
C THR A 137 1.22 10.56 24.48
N GLY A 138 2.25 11.01 25.21
CA GLY A 138 2.50 10.56 26.58
C GLY A 138 1.59 11.20 27.62
N THR A 139 1.16 12.45 27.37
CA THR A 139 0.26 13.22 28.24
C THR A 139 -0.86 13.84 27.42
N ASN A 140 -1.92 14.27 28.12
CA ASN A 140 -3.02 15.00 27.51
C ASN A 140 -2.51 16.25 26.76
N MET A 141 -2.88 16.38 25.49
CA MET A 141 -2.59 17.53 24.65
C MET A 141 -3.90 18.17 24.19
N GLY A 142 -4.46 19.05 25.01
CA GLY A 142 -5.75 19.68 24.71
C GLY A 142 -6.90 18.67 24.83
N SER A 143 -7.54 18.33 23.71
CA SER A 143 -8.57 17.28 23.59
C SER A 143 -7.99 15.89 23.31
N ILE A 144 -6.69 15.80 23.03
CA ILE A 144 -6.02 14.56 22.65
C ILE A 144 -5.62 13.79 23.90
N ASP A 145 -6.21 12.61 24.07
CA ASP A 145 -5.97 11.72 25.21
C ASP A 145 -4.61 11.01 25.07
N PRO A 146 -3.93 10.67 26.19
CA PRO A 146 -2.70 9.87 26.14
C PRO A 146 -2.93 8.53 25.44
N ALA A 147 -1.85 7.98 24.89
CA ALA A 147 -1.84 6.75 24.08
C ALA A 147 -2.48 6.90 22.70
N THR A 148 -3.05 8.05 22.34
CA THR A 148 -3.51 8.33 20.97
C THR A 148 -2.47 9.10 20.16
N TRP A 149 -2.63 9.07 18.84
CA TRP A 149 -1.70 9.65 17.88
C TRP A 149 -2.04 11.09 17.57
N ASN A 150 -1.00 11.85 17.25
CA ASN A 150 -1.11 13.21 16.75
C ASN A 150 -0.01 13.45 15.72
N ASP A 151 -0.32 14.19 14.69
CA ASP A 151 0.57 14.71 13.66
C ASP A 151 1.24 16.01 14.16
N LEU A 152 2.50 16.23 13.79
CA LEU A 152 3.37 17.27 14.32
C LEU A 152 4.42 17.68 13.30
N GLU A 153 4.95 18.90 13.46
CA GLU A 153 6.16 19.37 12.78
C GLU A 153 7.40 18.50 13.12
N ASP A 154 8.36 18.40 12.20
CA ASP A 154 9.56 17.51 12.30
C ASP A 154 10.32 17.67 13.63
N ASP A 155 10.47 18.91 14.10
CA ASP A 155 11.26 19.27 15.29
C ASP A 155 10.49 20.23 16.23
N PRO A 156 9.53 19.70 17.02
CA PRO A 156 8.68 20.52 17.85
C PRO A 156 9.49 21.18 18.99
N GLN A 157 9.51 22.51 19.01
CA GLN A 157 10.36 23.26 19.96
C GLN A 157 9.77 23.37 21.38
N TYR A 158 8.55 22.89 21.59
CA TYR A 158 7.78 23.13 22.81
C TYR A 158 7.86 21.98 23.83
N PHE A 159 8.16 20.76 23.37
CA PHE A 159 8.35 19.58 24.20
C PHE A 159 9.24 18.56 23.46
N PRO A 160 10.04 17.75 24.18
CA PRO A 160 10.88 16.73 23.55
C PRO A 160 10.05 15.53 23.10
N VAL A 161 10.39 14.99 21.93
CA VAL A 161 9.81 13.74 21.40
C VAL A 161 10.93 12.75 21.13
N TYR A 162 10.75 11.49 21.52
CA TYR A 162 11.78 10.46 21.54
C TYR A 162 11.52 9.39 20.48
N GLY A 163 12.48 9.10 19.61
CA GLY A 163 12.33 8.07 18.58
C GLY A 163 12.23 6.66 19.16
N VAL A 164 11.24 5.88 18.73
CA VAL A 164 11.22 4.43 18.98
C VAL A 164 11.55 3.72 17.69
N VAL A 165 12.63 2.94 17.69
CA VAL A 165 13.10 2.15 16.56
C VAL A 165 12.65 0.72 16.75
N GLU A 166 12.16 0.11 15.68
CA GLU A 166 11.94 -1.33 15.55
C GLU A 166 12.99 -1.92 14.61
N VAL A 167 13.65 -2.98 15.05
CA VAL A 167 14.68 -3.69 14.25
C VAL A 167 14.00 -4.81 13.47
N GLY A 168 14.10 -4.74 12.14
CA GLY A 168 13.50 -5.68 11.22
C GLY A 168 13.87 -5.36 9.78
N GLU A 169 13.58 -6.29 8.87
CA GLU A 169 13.93 -6.17 7.45
C GLU A 169 13.12 -5.08 6.71
N GLY A 170 12.15 -4.45 7.39
CA GLY A 170 11.20 -3.53 6.79
C GLY A 170 10.12 -4.27 6.01
N ALA A 171 9.34 -3.54 5.22
CA ALA A 171 8.50 -4.16 4.22
C ALA A 171 9.40 -4.72 3.10
N ASP A 172 9.35 -6.04 2.95
CA ASP A 172 9.83 -6.76 1.77
C ASP A 172 8.68 -6.72 0.75
N TYR A 173 8.89 -6.13 -0.42
CA TYR A 173 7.83 -5.97 -1.41
C TYR A 173 8.14 -6.77 -2.65
N ALA A 174 7.09 -7.25 -3.29
CA ALA A 174 7.15 -7.95 -4.56
C ALA A 174 6.48 -7.12 -5.66
N LEU A 175 6.78 -7.48 -6.91
CA LEU A 175 6.05 -6.96 -8.06
C LEU A 175 5.08 -7.99 -8.60
N ARG A 176 3.85 -7.53 -8.84
CA ARG A 176 2.77 -8.30 -9.45
C ARG A 176 2.65 -7.97 -10.92
N PHE A 177 2.59 -9.01 -11.75
CA PHE A 177 2.40 -8.95 -13.20
C PHE A 177 1.10 -9.67 -13.56
N ASP A 178 0.26 -9.05 -14.39
CA ASP A 178 -1.05 -9.54 -14.79
C ASP A 178 -1.04 -10.41 -16.05
N GLY A 179 0.12 -10.54 -16.70
CA GLY A 179 0.32 -11.33 -17.91
C GLY A 179 0.03 -10.59 -19.22
N ASP A 180 -0.23 -9.28 -19.19
CA ASP A 180 -0.55 -8.45 -20.35
C ASP A 180 0.13 -7.07 -20.24
N ASP A 181 1.16 -6.83 -21.05
CA ASP A 181 1.93 -5.57 -21.11
C ASP A 181 2.60 -5.09 -19.80
N ASP A 182 2.63 -5.93 -18.78
CA ASP A 182 3.36 -5.66 -17.54
C ASP A 182 4.86 -6.03 -17.65
N TYR A 183 5.75 -5.06 -17.47
CA TYR A 183 7.19 -5.28 -17.46
C TYR A 183 8.00 -4.14 -16.84
N LEU A 184 9.24 -4.44 -16.46
CA LEU A 184 10.24 -3.43 -16.13
C LEU A 184 11.26 -3.35 -17.25
N ILE A 185 11.79 -2.16 -17.47
CA ILE A 185 12.86 -1.89 -18.43
C ILE A 185 13.94 -1.03 -17.78
N ALA A 186 15.14 -1.59 -17.67
CA ALA A 186 16.34 -0.80 -17.43
C ALA A 186 17.02 -0.54 -18.76
N GLU A 187 17.21 0.74 -19.06
CA GLU A 187 17.94 1.20 -20.24
C GLU A 187 19.37 0.64 -20.28
N HIS A 188 20.00 0.70 -21.45
CA HIS A 188 21.36 0.20 -21.64
C HIS A 188 22.32 0.58 -20.50
N ASP A 189 22.93 -0.44 -19.90
CA ASP A 189 23.93 -0.29 -18.85
C ASP A 189 25.23 -1.02 -19.21
N GLU A 190 26.32 -0.27 -19.33
CA GLU A 190 27.67 -0.80 -19.61
C GLU A 190 28.24 -1.62 -18.43
N GLY A 191 27.59 -1.63 -17.27
CA GLY A 191 28.00 -2.36 -16.07
C GLY A 191 27.41 -3.78 -15.94
N LEU A 192 26.38 -4.16 -16.71
CA LEU A 192 25.78 -5.50 -16.69
C LEU A 192 26.57 -6.47 -17.60
N ILE A 193 27.87 -6.63 -17.32
CA ILE A 193 28.79 -7.46 -18.10
C ILE A 193 28.90 -8.86 -17.49
N ILE A 194 28.64 -9.88 -18.29
CA ILE A 194 28.78 -11.29 -17.90
C ILE A 194 30.09 -11.85 -18.47
N GLU A 195 30.97 -12.36 -17.60
CA GLU A 195 32.28 -12.87 -18.03
C GLU A 195 32.28 -14.40 -18.27
N ASN A 196 32.48 -15.18 -17.21
CA ASN A 196 32.85 -16.60 -17.31
C ASN A 196 31.68 -17.56 -17.06
N ASP A 197 30.75 -17.12 -16.24
CA ASP A 197 29.54 -17.83 -15.86
C ASP A 197 28.42 -16.82 -15.57
N LEU A 198 27.19 -17.25 -15.80
CA LEU A 198 25.97 -16.49 -15.55
C LEU A 198 25.18 -17.27 -14.52
N PHE A 199 24.85 -16.61 -13.42
CA PHE A 199 23.87 -17.10 -12.47
C PHE A 199 22.71 -16.11 -12.46
N ILE A 200 21.49 -16.63 -12.58
CA ILE A 200 20.26 -15.85 -12.44
C ILE A 200 19.40 -16.59 -11.43
N SER A 201 18.91 -15.87 -10.43
CA SER A 201 17.87 -16.36 -9.51
C SER A 201 16.75 -15.35 -9.38
N ALA A 202 15.57 -15.86 -9.03
CA ALA A 202 14.41 -15.06 -8.67
C ALA A 202 13.50 -15.90 -7.77
N TRP A 203 12.86 -15.26 -6.80
CA TRP A 203 11.61 -15.78 -6.26
C TRP A 203 10.49 -15.52 -7.26
N VAL A 204 9.70 -16.56 -7.55
CA VAL A 204 8.54 -16.44 -8.44
C VAL A 204 7.33 -17.16 -7.85
N LYS A 205 6.16 -16.59 -8.04
CA LYS A 205 4.85 -17.20 -7.75
C LYS A 205 3.96 -17.11 -8.99
N PRO A 206 4.18 -17.98 -10.00
CA PRO A 206 3.42 -17.93 -11.25
C PRO A 206 1.95 -18.33 -11.01
N TYR A 207 1.01 -17.65 -11.66
CA TYR A 207 -0.42 -17.95 -11.57
C TYR A 207 -0.90 -18.93 -12.64
N THR A 208 -0.10 -19.11 -13.69
CA THR A 208 -0.35 -20.09 -14.75
C THR A 208 0.92 -20.85 -15.08
N ALA A 209 0.74 -22.11 -15.50
CA ALA A 209 1.81 -22.91 -16.08
C ALA A 209 1.77 -22.90 -17.61
N ASN A 210 0.86 -22.16 -18.25
CA ASN A 210 0.68 -22.22 -19.71
C ASN A 210 1.48 -21.13 -20.41
N GLY A 211 1.97 -21.43 -21.62
CA GLY A 211 2.65 -20.44 -22.46
C GLY A 211 4.09 -20.18 -22.03
N ASN A 212 4.71 -19.18 -22.67
CA ASN A 212 6.02 -18.70 -22.26
C ASN A 212 5.83 -17.45 -21.40
N GLN A 213 6.52 -17.39 -20.27
CA GLN A 213 6.45 -16.29 -19.30
C GLN A 213 7.88 -15.90 -18.92
N PHE A 214 8.35 -14.75 -19.39
CA PHE A 214 9.72 -14.30 -19.17
C PHE A 214 9.91 -13.69 -17.79
N ILE A 215 10.92 -14.17 -17.07
CA ILE A 215 11.29 -13.64 -15.75
C ILE A 215 12.26 -12.49 -15.97
N VAL A 216 13.39 -12.76 -16.64
CA VAL A 216 14.36 -11.74 -17.07
C VAL A 216 14.83 -11.98 -18.48
N MET A 217 15.17 -10.91 -19.20
CA MET A 217 15.78 -10.97 -20.52
C MET A 217 16.69 -9.76 -20.75
N LYS A 218 17.94 -9.99 -21.17
CA LYS A 218 18.87 -8.95 -21.62
C LYS A 218 18.96 -8.99 -23.16
N GLY A 219 18.43 -7.96 -23.82
CA GLY A 219 18.35 -7.86 -25.29
C GLY A 219 17.49 -8.93 -25.96
N ASP A 220 17.20 -8.79 -27.26
CA ASP A 220 16.21 -9.65 -27.95
C ASP A 220 16.68 -11.07 -28.24
N TYR A 221 17.99 -11.26 -28.40
CA TYR A 221 18.62 -12.58 -28.54
C TYR A 221 19.86 -12.74 -27.65
N GLY A 222 19.86 -12.06 -26.51
CA GLY A 222 20.88 -12.25 -25.48
C GLY A 222 20.55 -13.42 -24.57
N TRP A 223 20.65 -13.20 -23.28
CA TRP A 223 20.42 -14.22 -22.26
C TRP A 223 19.22 -13.87 -21.40
N GLY A 224 18.58 -14.88 -20.83
CA GLY A 224 17.42 -14.68 -19.98
C GLY A 224 16.92 -15.96 -19.36
N MET A 225 16.04 -15.82 -18.37
CA MET A 225 15.39 -16.91 -17.66
C MET A 225 13.89 -16.77 -17.82
N TYR A 226 13.20 -17.85 -18.16
CA TYR A 226 11.76 -17.83 -18.38
C TYR A 226 11.11 -19.18 -18.08
N LEU A 227 9.79 -19.19 -17.95
CA LEU A 227 9.00 -20.42 -17.84
C LEU A 227 8.43 -20.77 -19.21
N SER A 228 8.64 -21.99 -19.68
CA SER A 228 8.05 -22.52 -20.91
C SER A 228 7.11 -23.66 -20.57
N ASN A 229 5.80 -23.37 -20.61
CA ASN A 229 4.75 -24.24 -20.07
C ASN A 229 5.06 -24.72 -18.64
N GLY A 230 5.50 -23.79 -17.78
CA GLY A 230 5.82 -24.04 -16.37
C GLY A 230 7.20 -24.66 -16.13
N ASN A 231 7.92 -25.09 -17.18
CA ASN A 231 9.29 -25.57 -17.04
C ASN A 231 10.29 -24.41 -17.13
N LEU A 232 11.30 -24.40 -16.26
CA LEU A 232 12.35 -23.38 -16.28
C LEU A 232 13.18 -23.52 -17.56
N ALA A 233 13.47 -22.42 -18.24
CA ALA A 233 14.15 -22.41 -19.53
C ALA A 233 15.18 -21.28 -19.59
N TYR A 234 16.25 -21.52 -20.35
CA TYR A 234 17.32 -20.55 -20.56
C TYR A 234 17.30 -20.03 -21.99
N SER A 235 17.19 -18.71 -22.14
CA SER A 235 17.29 -18.03 -23.42
C SER A 235 18.75 -17.98 -23.85
N SER A 236 19.05 -18.58 -25.02
CA SER A 236 20.43 -18.72 -25.51
C SER A 236 20.56 -18.67 -27.03
N GLN A 237 19.43 -18.66 -27.75
CA GLN A 237 19.42 -18.70 -29.20
C GLN A 237 18.25 -17.87 -29.74
N TYR A 238 18.23 -17.70 -31.06
CA TYR A 238 17.13 -17.02 -31.74
C TYR A 238 15.79 -17.75 -31.59
N SER A 239 15.79 -19.09 -31.67
CA SER A 239 14.57 -19.89 -31.64
C SER A 239 14.28 -20.42 -30.24
N LEU A 240 13.13 -20.06 -29.68
CA LEU A 240 12.61 -20.61 -28.42
C LEU A 240 12.55 -22.15 -28.41
N SER A 241 12.41 -22.79 -29.57
CA SER A 241 12.40 -24.25 -29.68
C SER A 241 13.75 -24.91 -29.41
N GLN A 242 14.83 -24.13 -29.47
CA GLN A 242 16.21 -24.57 -29.23
C GLN A 242 16.66 -24.26 -27.80
N HIS A 243 15.85 -23.58 -27.01
CA HIS A 243 16.20 -23.24 -25.64
C HIS A 243 16.21 -24.50 -24.76
N PRO A 244 17.28 -24.72 -23.97
CA PRO A 244 17.31 -25.78 -22.98
C PRO A 244 16.29 -25.49 -21.89
N LYS A 245 15.63 -26.55 -21.42
CA LYS A 245 14.57 -26.51 -20.43
C LYS A 245 14.82 -27.55 -19.36
N SER A 246 14.42 -27.25 -18.14
CA SER A 246 14.37 -28.21 -17.04
C SER A 246 13.25 -29.23 -17.24
N ASN A 247 13.32 -30.33 -16.49
CA ASN A 247 12.23 -31.28 -16.31
C ASN A 247 11.31 -30.90 -15.12
N PHE A 248 11.76 -30.01 -14.23
CA PHE A 248 10.93 -29.45 -13.16
C PHE A 248 9.81 -28.59 -13.72
N THR A 249 8.63 -28.71 -13.13
CA THR A 249 7.53 -27.77 -13.34
C THR A 249 7.43 -26.90 -12.09
N VAL A 250 7.55 -25.58 -12.26
CA VAL A 250 7.39 -24.62 -11.18
C VAL A 250 5.92 -24.67 -10.70
N PRO A 251 5.65 -24.87 -9.40
CA PRO A 251 4.30 -24.85 -8.86
C PRO A 251 3.61 -23.50 -9.11
N ILE A 252 2.31 -23.54 -9.41
CA ILE A 252 1.50 -22.31 -9.52
C ILE A 252 0.97 -21.89 -8.15
N ASN A 253 0.75 -20.59 -7.96
CA ASN A 253 0.22 -19.97 -6.73
C ASN A 253 1.05 -20.27 -5.46
N GLN A 254 2.31 -20.64 -5.62
CA GLN A 254 3.25 -20.88 -4.53
C GLN A 254 4.58 -20.22 -4.86
N TRP A 255 5.20 -19.56 -3.88
CA TRP A 255 6.56 -19.05 -4.01
C TRP A 255 7.54 -20.19 -4.20
N SER A 256 8.35 -20.07 -5.24
CA SER A 256 9.45 -20.97 -5.53
C SER A 256 10.69 -20.17 -5.90
N MET A 257 11.83 -20.56 -5.34
CA MET A 257 13.13 -20.02 -5.74
C MET A 257 13.59 -20.77 -6.99
N VAL A 258 13.65 -20.06 -8.12
CA VAL A 258 14.13 -20.59 -9.39
C VAL A 258 15.51 -20.04 -9.69
N SER A 259 16.42 -20.89 -10.18
CA SER A 259 17.70 -20.39 -10.66
C SER A 259 18.27 -21.19 -11.82
N ILE A 260 19.06 -20.49 -12.61
CA ILE A 260 19.89 -21.06 -13.67
C ILE A 260 21.35 -20.70 -13.47
N HIS A 261 22.22 -21.70 -13.58
CA HIS A 261 23.66 -21.51 -13.59
C HIS A 261 24.23 -21.98 -14.92
N VAL A 262 24.73 -21.05 -15.71
CA VAL A 262 25.32 -21.28 -17.03
C VAL A 262 26.82 -21.09 -16.92
N THR A 263 27.57 -22.13 -17.25
CA THR A 263 29.03 -22.09 -17.31
C THR A 263 29.49 -22.30 -18.74
N ASN A 264 30.80 -22.31 -19.00
CA ASN A 264 31.34 -22.68 -20.31
C ASN A 264 31.11 -24.15 -20.72
N GLN A 265 30.61 -25.01 -19.83
CA GLN A 265 30.52 -26.47 -20.06
C GLN A 265 29.11 -27.02 -19.92
N SER A 266 28.30 -26.42 -19.04
CA SER A 266 26.98 -26.93 -18.73
C SER A 266 26.02 -25.85 -18.23
N ILE A 267 24.74 -26.15 -18.35
CA ILE A 267 23.64 -25.42 -17.70
C ILE A 267 23.07 -26.29 -16.58
N THR A 268 22.87 -25.68 -15.42
CA THR A 268 22.20 -26.31 -14.27
C THR A 268 20.95 -25.52 -13.94
N PHE A 269 19.80 -26.20 -13.89
CA PHE A 269 18.53 -25.64 -13.44
C PHE A 269 18.29 -26.06 -11.98
N THR A 270 17.82 -25.15 -11.15
CA THR A 270 17.49 -25.41 -9.75
C THR A 270 16.10 -24.88 -9.43
N LEU A 271 15.34 -25.66 -8.66
CA LEU A 271 14.04 -25.28 -8.09
C LEU A 271 14.06 -25.61 -6.59
N ASP A 272 13.83 -24.61 -5.73
CA ASP A 272 13.76 -24.76 -4.26
C ASP A 272 14.94 -25.56 -3.66
N ASN A 273 16.17 -25.20 -4.08
CA ASN A 273 17.43 -25.86 -3.73
C ASN A 273 17.64 -27.28 -4.28
N VAL A 274 16.78 -27.74 -5.20
CA VAL A 274 16.94 -29.01 -5.90
C VAL A 274 17.43 -28.77 -7.33
N SER A 275 18.66 -29.15 -7.62
CA SER A 275 19.27 -29.02 -8.95
C SER A 275 19.09 -30.26 -9.82
N GLU A 276 18.86 -30.07 -11.12
CA GLU A 276 18.92 -31.16 -12.10
C GLU A 276 20.36 -31.57 -12.41
N SER A 277 20.52 -32.71 -13.10
CA SER A 277 21.79 -33.06 -13.70
C SER A 277 22.18 -32.02 -14.76
N PRO A 278 23.43 -31.51 -14.76
CA PRO A 278 23.84 -30.48 -15.70
C PRO A 278 23.68 -30.94 -17.15
N ILE A 279 23.12 -30.06 -17.99
CA ILE A 279 22.96 -30.28 -19.43
C ILE A 279 24.23 -29.78 -20.12
N ALA A 280 24.91 -30.67 -20.86
CA ALA A 280 26.15 -30.34 -21.56
C ALA A 280 25.92 -29.32 -22.68
N LEU A 281 26.81 -28.34 -22.78
CA LEU A 281 26.76 -27.28 -23.79
C LEU A 281 27.50 -27.70 -25.06
N GLU A 282 26.77 -28.08 -26.12
CA GLU A 282 27.35 -28.14 -27.46
C GLU A 282 27.10 -26.85 -28.27
N ASP A 283 25.99 -26.11 -28.02
CA ASP A 283 25.60 -24.91 -28.78
C ASP A 283 24.93 -23.75 -27.95
N HIS A 284 25.04 -23.72 -26.61
CA HIS A 284 24.38 -22.69 -25.76
C HIS A 284 25.37 -21.89 -24.91
N GLN A 285 26.29 -21.18 -25.54
CA GLN A 285 27.17 -20.23 -24.85
C GLN A 285 26.37 -19.01 -24.37
N ILE A 286 26.87 -18.32 -23.33
CA ILE A 286 26.34 -17.01 -22.92
C ILE A 286 26.54 -16.06 -24.11
N PRO A 287 25.47 -15.52 -24.73
CA PRO A 287 25.62 -14.61 -25.85
C PRO A 287 26.35 -13.34 -25.40
N GLN A 288 27.44 -12.98 -26.10
CA GLN A 288 28.26 -11.80 -25.85
C GLN A 288 27.97 -10.72 -26.91
N GLY A 289 27.18 -9.69 -26.61
CA GLY A 289 26.92 -8.57 -27.54
C GLY A 289 25.48 -8.02 -27.56
N ASP A 290 25.28 -7.02 -28.44
CA ASP A 290 23.99 -6.42 -28.81
C ASP A 290 23.28 -7.33 -29.82
N PHE A 291 22.11 -7.85 -29.45
CA PHE A 291 21.45 -8.93 -30.15
C PHE A 291 20.07 -8.50 -30.61
N GLY A 292 20.07 -7.62 -31.62
CA GLY A 292 18.88 -6.94 -32.10
C GLY A 292 17.84 -7.78 -32.83
N SER A 293 16.58 -7.41 -32.57
CA SER A 293 15.50 -7.34 -33.56
C SER A 293 15.95 -6.59 -34.84
N ASN A 294 15.23 -6.83 -35.94
CA ASN A 294 15.43 -6.12 -37.21
C ASN A 294 15.19 -4.60 -37.10
N ASP A 295 14.63 -4.11 -36.00
CA ASP A 295 14.31 -2.70 -35.77
C ASP A 295 15.52 -1.89 -35.29
N CYS A 296 16.30 -2.40 -34.33
CA CYS A 296 17.52 -1.72 -33.85
C CYS A 296 18.63 -1.64 -34.92
N TYR A 297 18.70 -2.64 -35.80
CA TYR A 297 19.60 -2.59 -36.96
C TYR A 297 19.26 -1.44 -37.94
N GLN A 298 18.03 -0.94 -37.92
CA GLN A 298 17.57 0.16 -38.77
C GLN A 298 17.62 1.52 -38.06
N SER A 299 17.41 1.58 -36.74
CA SER A 299 17.44 2.81 -35.95
C SER A 299 18.85 3.24 -35.52
N GLY A 300 19.77 2.28 -35.33
CA GLY A 300 21.13 2.54 -34.82
C GLY A 300 21.22 2.66 -33.30
N GLU A 301 20.14 2.34 -32.58
CA GLU A 301 20.08 2.20 -31.12
C GLU A 301 20.64 0.82 -30.70
N ALA A 302 21.15 0.71 -29.46
CA ALA A 302 21.62 -0.56 -28.90
C ALA A 302 20.42 -1.35 -28.35
N CYS A 303 20.19 -2.57 -28.85
CA CYS A 303 19.03 -3.41 -28.55
C CYS A 303 19.33 -4.33 -27.36
N ASP A 304 19.76 -3.72 -26.27
CA ASP A 304 20.33 -4.43 -25.13
C ASP A 304 19.85 -3.88 -23.80
N GLU A 305 18.62 -3.41 -23.77
CA GLU A 305 17.92 -3.11 -22.53
C GLU A 305 17.72 -4.40 -21.72
N PHE A 306 17.65 -4.24 -20.40
CA PHE A 306 17.36 -5.31 -19.48
C PHE A 306 15.89 -5.27 -19.10
N TYR A 307 15.20 -6.36 -19.34
CA TYR A 307 13.77 -6.51 -19.07
C TYR A 307 13.53 -7.49 -17.94
N ILE A 308 12.57 -7.16 -17.09
CA ILE A 308 11.94 -8.09 -16.14
C ILE A 308 10.48 -8.22 -16.55
N GLY A 309 9.96 -9.45 -16.61
CA GLY A 309 8.55 -9.69 -16.94
C GLY A 309 8.21 -9.83 -18.43
N ARG A 310 9.15 -9.62 -19.38
CA ARG A 310 8.90 -9.77 -20.83
C ARG A 310 10.08 -10.32 -21.65
N MET A 311 9.79 -10.74 -22.89
CA MET A 311 10.73 -11.39 -23.82
C MET A 311 11.80 -10.45 -24.44
N GLY A 312 11.81 -9.16 -24.12
CA GLY A 312 12.70 -8.16 -24.73
C GLY A 312 11.96 -7.17 -25.64
N ALA A 313 12.70 -6.32 -26.35
CA ALA A 313 12.21 -5.29 -27.27
C ALA A 313 11.63 -5.87 -28.59
N GLY A 314 12.07 -7.08 -28.98
CA GLY A 314 11.77 -7.69 -30.27
C GLY A 314 10.36 -8.30 -30.37
N CYS A 315 9.61 -8.33 -29.26
CA CYS A 315 8.23 -8.78 -29.21
C CYS A 315 7.52 -8.25 -27.97
N ASP A 316 6.37 -7.59 -28.16
CA ASP A 316 5.41 -7.27 -27.09
C ASP A 316 4.59 -8.53 -26.77
N CYS A 317 5.26 -9.53 -26.19
CA CYS A 317 4.68 -10.84 -25.93
C CYS A 317 5.40 -11.63 -24.83
N SER A 318 4.75 -12.73 -24.41
CA SER A 318 5.29 -13.69 -23.42
C SER A 318 5.54 -13.06 -22.05
N TYR A 319 4.63 -12.18 -21.64
CA TYR A 319 4.64 -11.53 -20.34
C TYR A 319 4.52 -12.55 -19.19
N PHE A 320 5.10 -12.22 -18.06
CA PHE A 320 4.94 -13.03 -16.85
C PHE A 320 3.58 -12.80 -16.21
N TYR A 321 2.95 -13.85 -15.69
CA TYR A 321 1.71 -13.75 -14.93
C TYR A 321 1.89 -14.35 -13.53
N GLY A 322 1.99 -13.51 -12.52
CA GLY A 322 2.30 -13.92 -11.14
C GLY A 322 2.97 -12.83 -10.32
N LEU A 323 3.64 -13.24 -9.24
CA LEU A 323 4.52 -12.37 -8.44
C LEU A 323 5.99 -12.70 -8.70
N MET A 324 6.86 -11.69 -8.63
CA MET A 324 8.31 -11.86 -8.60
C MET A 324 8.94 -11.06 -7.46
N ASP A 325 10.04 -11.58 -6.94
CA ASP A 325 10.86 -10.93 -5.92
C ASP A 325 12.32 -11.39 -6.00
N ASP A 326 13.23 -10.69 -5.32
CA ASP A 326 14.67 -10.97 -5.19
C ASP A 326 15.32 -11.46 -6.48
N ILE A 327 15.33 -10.62 -7.51
CA ILE A 327 15.94 -10.98 -8.79
C ILE A 327 17.44 -10.68 -8.73
N GLU A 328 18.25 -11.74 -8.72
CA GLU A 328 19.71 -11.61 -8.70
C GLU A 328 20.31 -12.08 -10.03
N ILE A 329 21.25 -11.28 -10.55
CA ILE A 329 22.16 -11.63 -11.64
C ILE A 329 23.58 -11.57 -11.09
N SER A 330 24.28 -12.70 -11.14
CA SER A 330 25.66 -12.80 -10.72
C SER A 330 26.58 -13.43 -11.77
N SER A 331 27.86 -13.06 -11.71
CA SER A 331 28.93 -13.67 -12.50
C SER A 331 30.17 -13.84 -11.64
N SER A 332 30.90 -14.93 -11.82
CA SER A 332 32.16 -15.22 -11.12
C SER A 332 32.03 -15.15 -9.58
N ASN A 333 30.86 -15.54 -9.05
CA ASN A 333 30.44 -15.42 -7.64
C ASN A 333 30.36 -13.99 -7.09
N GLN A 334 30.10 -13.00 -7.95
CA GLN A 334 29.79 -11.63 -7.54
C GLN A 334 28.39 -11.28 -8.04
N SER A 335 27.54 -10.77 -7.14
CA SER A 335 26.28 -10.12 -7.52
C SER A 335 26.62 -8.89 -8.37
N ILE A 336 26.08 -8.87 -9.58
CA ILE A 336 26.23 -7.76 -10.53
C ILE A 336 25.00 -6.87 -10.43
N SER A 337 23.81 -7.47 -10.35
CA SER A 337 22.51 -6.81 -10.28
C SER A 337 21.64 -7.55 -9.29
N ASP A 338 20.97 -6.81 -8.42
CA ASP A 338 20.09 -7.37 -7.40
C ASP A 338 18.89 -6.44 -7.24
N TRP A 339 17.69 -6.94 -7.54
CA TRP A 339 16.42 -6.22 -7.48
C TRP A 339 15.58 -6.84 -6.37
N SER A 340 15.64 -6.23 -5.19
CA SER A 340 14.90 -6.65 -3.99
C SER A 340 13.68 -5.78 -3.70
N PHE A 341 13.33 -4.87 -4.62
CA PHE A 341 12.10 -4.06 -4.58
C PHE A 341 11.80 -3.36 -3.24
N PRO A 342 12.78 -2.75 -2.53
CA PRO A 342 12.54 -2.19 -1.21
C PRO A 342 11.69 -0.91 -1.21
N GLU A 343 11.35 -0.36 -2.38
CA GLU A 343 10.64 0.91 -2.49
C GLU A 343 9.14 0.80 -2.20
N GLY A 344 8.49 -0.26 -2.70
CA GLY A 344 7.06 -0.50 -2.50
C GLY A 344 6.11 0.42 -3.26
N GLU A 345 6.63 1.38 -4.02
CA GLU A 345 5.82 2.35 -4.77
C GLU A 345 6.59 3.06 -5.88
N GLY A 346 5.84 3.80 -6.71
CA GLY A 346 6.37 4.64 -7.78
C GLY A 346 6.57 3.90 -9.10
N ALA A 347 6.93 4.66 -10.14
CA ALA A 347 7.08 4.17 -11.50
C ALA A 347 8.50 3.65 -11.82
N THR A 348 9.38 3.56 -10.82
CA THR A 348 10.77 3.13 -11.00
C THR A 348 11.26 2.33 -9.81
N THR A 349 12.18 1.40 -10.04
CA THR A 349 12.93 0.68 -8.99
C THR A 349 14.41 0.71 -9.31
N LEU A 350 15.25 0.40 -8.31
CA LEU A 350 16.71 0.43 -8.40
C LEU A 350 17.30 -0.93 -8.01
N ASP A 351 18.38 -1.31 -8.69
CA ASP A 351 19.20 -2.43 -8.24
C ASP A 351 20.30 -2.00 -7.24
N ASN A 352 20.99 -2.98 -6.66
CA ASN A 352 22.13 -2.75 -5.74
C ASN A 352 23.30 -1.91 -6.30
N SER A 353 23.34 -1.67 -7.61
CA SER A 353 24.33 -0.84 -8.30
C SER A 353 23.77 0.54 -8.69
N ASN A 354 22.59 0.91 -8.20
CA ASN A 354 21.81 2.10 -8.55
C ASN A 354 21.41 2.16 -10.02
N ARG A 355 21.20 1.01 -10.68
CA ARG A 355 20.60 0.98 -12.02
C ARG A 355 19.10 1.11 -11.91
N THR A 356 18.55 2.08 -12.62
CA THR A 356 17.12 2.37 -12.60
C THR A 356 16.40 1.56 -13.67
N ALA A 357 15.30 0.91 -13.28
CA ALA A 357 14.31 0.36 -14.21
C ALA A 357 13.00 1.13 -14.09
N ASN A 358 12.37 1.43 -15.23
CA ASN A 358 11.00 1.95 -15.28
C ASN A 358 10.01 0.79 -15.20
N ILE A 359 8.99 0.93 -14.37
CA ILE A 359 7.91 -0.03 -14.19
C ILE A 359 6.76 0.37 -15.13
N ASN A 360 6.30 -0.58 -15.94
CA ASN A 360 5.15 -0.41 -16.84
C ASN A 360 4.10 -1.45 -16.45
N GLY A 361 2.95 -1.01 -15.95
CA GLY A 361 1.78 -1.84 -15.63
C GLY A 361 1.89 -2.72 -14.38
N ALA A 362 3.09 -3.23 -14.07
CA ALA A 362 3.30 -4.06 -12.88
C ALA A 362 3.05 -3.27 -11.59
N ALA A 363 2.40 -3.91 -10.62
CA ALA A 363 1.98 -3.27 -9.38
C ALA A 363 2.81 -3.74 -8.19
N TRP A 364 3.15 -2.79 -7.31
CA TRP A 364 3.75 -3.07 -6.02
C TRP A 364 2.76 -3.83 -5.12
N VAL A 365 3.20 -4.96 -4.57
CA VAL A 365 2.44 -5.76 -3.61
C VAL A 365 3.33 -6.26 -2.47
N MET A 366 2.75 -6.55 -1.32
CA MET A 366 3.39 -7.36 -0.29
C MET A 366 3.63 -8.79 -0.83
N PRO A 367 4.52 -9.60 -0.23
CA PRO A 367 4.87 -10.93 -0.75
C PRO A 367 3.70 -11.91 -0.71
N ASP A 368 2.69 -11.67 0.12
CA ASP A 368 1.45 -12.45 0.13
C ASP A 368 0.51 -12.12 -1.05
N GLY A 369 0.74 -11.00 -1.74
CA GLY A 369 -0.03 -10.46 -2.86
C GLY A 369 -0.96 -9.30 -2.47
N THR A 370 -0.93 -8.84 -1.22
CA THR A 370 -1.67 -7.67 -0.75
C THR A 370 -1.15 -6.41 -1.43
N ILE A 371 -2.04 -5.54 -1.88
CA ILE A 371 -1.67 -4.33 -2.61
C ILE A 371 -1.15 -3.27 -1.62
N ILE A 372 -0.04 -2.60 -1.96
CA ILE A 372 0.67 -1.68 -1.05
C ILE A 372 -0.01 -0.30 -0.90
N ALA A 373 -1.01 0.05 -1.70
CA ALA A 373 -1.65 1.34 -1.54
C ALA A 373 -2.10 1.57 -0.09
N GLN A 374 -1.68 2.70 0.44
CA GLN A 374 -2.07 3.12 1.77
C GLN A 374 -3.57 3.26 1.80
N ALA A 375 -4.17 2.65 2.82
CA ALA A 375 -5.59 2.70 2.99
C ALA A 375 -5.99 4.13 3.42
N ILE A 376 -6.69 4.85 2.57
CA ILE A 376 -7.23 6.16 2.93
C ILE A 376 -8.61 5.97 3.56
N GLU A 377 -8.80 6.55 4.74
CA GLU A 377 -10.12 6.53 5.41
C GLU A 377 -11.07 7.51 4.71
N VAL A 378 -12.25 7.02 4.32
CA VAL A 378 -13.31 7.86 3.77
C VAL A 378 -14.32 8.17 4.86
N LYS A 379 -14.20 9.36 5.47
CA LYS A 379 -15.09 9.83 6.54
C LYS A 379 -16.48 10.20 6.00
N ASN A 380 -17.52 10.09 6.85
CA ASN A 380 -18.91 10.32 6.46
C ASN A 380 -19.14 11.73 5.89
N GLY A 381 -19.57 11.82 4.65
CA GLY A 381 -19.86 13.08 3.97
C GLY A 381 -18.62 13.93 3.67
N ILE A 382 -17.42 13.39 3.87
CA ILE A 382 -16.15 14.02 3.53
C ILE A 382 -15.67 13.44 2.21
N THR A 383 -15.21 14.32 1.31
CA THR A 383 -14.68 13.92 0.00
C THR A 383 -13.16 13.87 0.08
N VAL A 384 -12.59 12.72 -0.26
CA VAL A 384 -11.17 12.58 -0.55
C VAL A 384 -10.97 13.09 -1.97
N SER A 385 -10.08 14.07 -2.16
CA SER A 385 -9.90 14.77 -3.44
C SER A 385 -8.46 14.67 -3.92
N SER A 386 -8.20 15.14 -5.14
CA SER A 386 -6.86 15.14 -5.76
C SER A 386 -6.25 13.75 -5.89
N LEU A 387 -7.07 12.71 -5.97
CA LEU A 387 -6.60 11.35 -6.16
C LEU A 387 -5.96 11.24 -7.55
N SER A 388 -4.80 10.61 -7.60
CA SER A 388 -4.12 10.28 -8.85
C SER A 388 -3.67 8.83 -8.82
N ALA A 389 -3.65 8.19 -9.99
CA ALA A 389 -3.25 6.81 -10.18
C ALA A 389 -2.74 6.65 -11.60
N GLN A 390 -1.64 5.94 -11.78
CA GLN A 390 -1.10 5.54 -13.08
C GLN A 390 -1.78 4.24 -13.56
N PRO A 391 -1.69 3.91 -14.87
CA PRO A 391 -2.07 2.59 -15.37
C PRO A 391 -1.45 1.45 -14.53
N GLY A 392 -2.28 0.54 -14.03
CA GLY A 392 -1.86 -0.59 -13.20
C GLY A 392 -1.92 -0.32 -11.69
N ASP A 393 -1.99 0.95 -11.28
CA ASP A 393 -2.10 1.30 -9.87
C ASP A 393 -3.41 0.75 -9.28
N THR A 394 -3.30 0.34 -8.02
CA THR A 394 -4.47 0.03 -7.21
C THR A 394 -4.41 0.84 -5.95
N LEU A 395 -5.36 1.76 -5.78
CA LEU A 395 -5.54 2.54 -4.57
C LEU A 395 -6.38 1.76 -3.55
N LEU A 396 -6.11 1.91 -2.26
CA LEU A 396 -6.83 1.26 -1.17
C LEU A 396 -7.54 2.31 -0.32
N PHE A 397 -8.78 2.04 0.03
CA PHE A 397 -9.59 2.89 0.88
C PHE A 397 -10.36 2.03 1.87
N PHE A 398 -10.84 2.65 2.93
CA PHE A 398 -11.78 2.01 3.82
C PHE A 398 -12.75 3.02 4.42
N VAL A 399 -13.86 2.50 4.94
CA VAL A 399 -14.87 3.27 5.66
C VAL A 399 -15.33 2.44 6.85
N GLU A 400 -15.40 3.07 8.02
CA GLU A 400 -15.95 2.45 9.23
C GLU A 400 -17.48 2.62 9.27
N ILE A 401 -18.21 1.52 9.08
CA ILE A 401 -19.68 1.52 9.08
C ILE A 401 -20.21 1.27 10.48
N PRO A 402 -20.90 2.25 11.10
CA PRO A 402 -21.50 2.07 12.41
C PRO A 402 -22.58 0.99 12.42
N GLU A 403 -22.83 0.43 13.60
CA GLU A 403 -24.05 -0.36 13.82
C GLU A 403 -25.29 0.47 13.47
N ASN A 404 -26.37 -0.21 13.05
CA ASN A 404 -27.64 0.43 12.71
C ASN A 404 -27.55 1.45 11.54
N THR A 405 -26.53 1.35 10.69
CA THR A 405 -26.45 2.13 9.45
C THR A 405 -27.59 1.74 8.50
N ARG A 406 -28.38 2.72 8.05
CA ARG A 406 -29.53 2.55 7.15
C ARG A 406 -29.08 2.34 5.71
N TYR A 407 -28.14 3.15 5.26
CA TYR A 407 -27.56 2.99 3.93
C TYR A 407 -26.18 3.62 3.86
N VAL A 408 -25.41 3.17 2.89
CA VAL A 408 -24.13 3.74 2.48
C VAL A 408 -24.19 4.06 1.00
N GLN A 409 -23.75 5.27 0.66
CA GLN A 409 -23.52 5.78 -0.68
C GLN A 409 -22.03 5.92 -0.90
N LEU A 410 -21.52 5.32 -1.96
CA LEU A 410 -20.14 5.47 -2.40
C LEU A 410 -20.14 6.11 -3.78
N THR A 411 -19.33 7.14 -3.95
CA THR A 411 -19.22 7.87 -5.21
C THR A 411 -17.76 8.12 -5.54
N VAL A 412 -17.35 7.71 -6.74
CA VAL A 412 -16.06 8.06 -7.32
C VAL A 412 -16.28 8.87 -8.58
N TYR A 413 -15.55 9.97 -8.71
CA TYR A 413 -15.60 10.85 -9.86
C TYR A 413 -14.18 11.18 -10.31
N ALA A 414 -13.78 10.76 -11.52
CA ALA A 414 -12.56 11.20 -12.16
C ALA A 414 -12.84 12.47 -13.00
N TRP A 415 -12.06 13.52 -12.80
CA TRP A 415 -12.19 14.80 -13.49
C TRP A 415 -11.31 14.91 -14.74
N ASP A 416 -10.42 13.94 -14.93
CA ASP A 416 -9.61 13.83 -16.13
C ASP A 416 -10.51 13.72 -17.37
N ASN A 417 -10.15 14.47 -18.42
CA ASN A 417 -10.87 14.57 -19.69
C ASN A 417 -12.19 15.38 -19.72
N TRP A 418 -12.34 16.39 -18.86
CA TRP A 418 -13.27 17.52 -19.12
C TRP A 418 -12.61 18.58 -20.04
N GLY A 419 -12.25 18.22 -21.28
CA GLY A 419 -11.47 19.08 -22.18
C GLY A 419 -11.88 19.04 -23.67
N ASP A 420 -12.51 20.14 -24.12
CA ASP A 420 -12.84 20.59 -25.48
C ASP A 420 -13.66 19.67 -26.42
N GLU A 421 -14.97 19.99 -26.52
CA GLU A 421 -15.92 19.53 -27.54
C GLU A 421 -15.45 19.74 -29.02
N GLU A 422 -14.27 20.33 -29.27
CA GLU A 422 -13.75 20.62 -30.61
C GLU A 422 -12.88 19.51 -31.22
N ASN A 423 -12.43 18.49 -30.46
CA ASN A 423 -11.65 17.37 -30.99
C ASN A 423 -12.21 16.01 -30.52
N GLU A 424 -13.08 15.42 -31.33
CA GLU A 424 -13.67 14.08 -31.11
C GLU A 424 -12.66 12.90 -31.17
N GLU A 425 -11.35 13.15 -31.32
CA GLU A 425 -10.33 12.10 -31.58
C GLU A 425 -9.51 11.66 -30.34
N GLU A 426 -9.65 12.28 -29.15
CA GLU A 426 -8.83 11.95 -27.95
C GLU A 426 -9.64 11.66 -26.66
N PHE A 427 -10.89 11.19 -26.77
CA PHE A 427 -11.58 10.62 -25.60
C PHE A 427 -10.94 9.27 -25.23
N GLN A 428 -9.95 9.30 -24.35
CA GLN A 428 -9.55 8.10 -23.59
C GLN A 428 -10.60 7.86 -22.51
N GLU A 429 -11.28 6.72 -22.61
CA GLU A 429 -12.25 6.25 -21.61
C GLU A 429 -11.48 5.83 -20.36
N ILE A 430 -11.75 6.47 -19.22
CA ILE A 430 -11.09 6.10 -17.97
C ILE A 430 -11.65 4.75 -17.55
N GLU A 431 -10.79 3.73 -17.47
CA GLU A 431 -11.18 2.38 -17.05
C GLU A 431 -10.83 2.17 -15.58
N MET A 432 -11.82 2.29 -14.68
CA MET A 432 -11.69 2.06 -13.24
C MET A 432 -12.57 0.89 -12.79
N ASN A 433 -12.04 0.01 -11.93
CA ASN A 433 -12.82 -1.00 -11.21
C ASN A 433 -12.70 -0.74 -9.71
N ILE A 434 -13.83 -0.82 -9.00
CA ILE A 434 -13.87 -0.63 -7.55
C ILE A 434 -14.35 -1.93 -6.92
N TYR A 435 -13.47 -2.63 -6.21
CA TYR A 435 -13.81 -3.85 -5.49
C TYR A 435 -14.05 -3.54 -4.02
N ILE A 436 -15.04 -4.18 -3.40
CA ILE A 436 -15.46 -3.88 -2.02
C ILE A 436 -15.54 -5.18 -1.21
N ALA A 437 -15.06 -5.16 0.03
CA ALA A 437 -15.23 -6.27 0.97
C ALA A 437 -15.37 -5.78 2.41
N ASN A 438 -16.20 -6.47 3.20
CA ASN A 438 -16.37 -6.22 4.62
C ASN A 438 -15.31 -6.99 5.43
N ASN A 439 -14.64 -6.27 6.35
CA ASN A 439 -13.62 -6.74 7.29
C ASN A 439 -12.42 -7.48 6.66
N ARG A 440 -12.17 -7.29 5.36
CA ARG A 440 -10.97 -7.78 4.65
C ARG A 440 -10.69 -6.91 3.43
N ILE A 441 -9.43 -6.85 2.99
CA ILE A 441 -9.03 -6.10 1.79
C ILE A 441 -9.54 -6.79 0.52
N PRO A 442 -10.32 -6.10 -0.35
CA PRO A 442 -10.84 -6.69 -1.58
C PRO A 442 -9.80 -6.69 -2.69
N THR A 443 -9.92 -7.67 -3.57
CA THR A 443 -9.13 -7.81 -4.79
C THR A 443 -10.06 -8.14 -5.96
N ALA A 444 -9.52 -8.14 -7.18
CA ALA A 444 -10.29 -8.52 -8.37
C ALA A 444 -10.86 -9.96 -8.32
N TRP A 445 -10.33 -10.84 -7.47
CA TRP A 445 -10.75 -12.25 -7.35
C TRP A 445 -11.40 -12.62 -6.01
N ASP A 446 -11.19 -11.82 -4.97
CA ASP A 446 -11.83 -11.97 -3.65
C ASP A 446 -12.39 -10.63 -3.21
N HIS A 447 -13.69 -10.47 -3.40
CA HIS A 447 -14.47 -9.30 -3.01
C HIS A 447 -15.91 -9.73 -2.71
N ASP A 448 -16.63 -8.91 -1.95
CA ASP A 448 -18.06 -9.07 -1.72
C ASP A 448 -18.89 -8.44 -2.84
N ASP A 449 -18.39 -7.33 -3.41
CA ASP A 449 -19.06 -6.63 -4.51
C ASP A 449 -18.09 -5.85 -5.41
N ILE A 450 -18.58 -5.46 -6.59
CA ILE A 450 -17.89 -4.58 -7.54
C ILE A 450 -18.80 -3.41 -7.91
N VAL A 451 -18.27 -2.18 -7.82
CA VAL A 451 -18.98 -0.99 -8.28
C VAL A 451 -18.56 -0.69 -9.72
N ASP A 452 -19.39 -1.10 -10.66
CA ASP A 452 -19.19 -0.84 -12.08
C ASP A 452 -19.31 0.67 -12.39
N GLY A 453 -18.25 1.25 -12.98
CA GLY A 453 -18.21 2.64 -13.43
C GLY A 453 -18.63 2.82 -14.88
N TRP A 454 -19.17 4.00 -15.20
CA TRP A 454 -19.39 4.44 -16.58
C TRP A 454 -18.32 5.49 -16.93
N GLY A 455 -17.15 5.03 -17.36
CA GLY A 455 -16.02 5.91 -17.62
C GLY A 455 -15.56 6.64 -16.35
N TYR A 456 -15.81 7.94 -16.29
CA TYR A 456 -15.31 8.83 -15.23
C TYR A 456 -16.16 8.86 -13.95
N TYR A 457 -17.27 8.12 -13.87
CA TYR A 457 -18.17 8.13 -12.70
C TYR A 457 -18.59 6.72 -12.27
N SER A 458 -18.45 6.43 -10.98
CA SER A 458 -18.88 5.19 -10.35
C SER A 458 -19.74 5.47 -9.11
N TYR A 459 -20.79 4.68 -8.92
CA TYR A 459 -21.76 4.87 -7.83
C TYR A 459 -22.20 3.53 -7.21
N GLY A 460 -21.98 3.39 -5.92
CA GLY A 460 -22.45 2.27 -5.10
C GLY A 460 -23.52 2.71 -4.10
N TYR A 461 -24.53 1.87 -3.88
CA TYR A 461 -25.59 2.10 -2.90
C TYR A 461 -25.95 0.82 -2.17
N TYR A 462 -25.78 0.80 -0.85
CA TYR A 462 -25.97 -0.36 0.01
C TYR A 462 -27.02 -0.05 1.07
N GLU A 463 -28.10 -0.83 1.13
CA GLU A 463 -29.12 -0.70 2.18
C GLU A 463 -28.84 -1.68 3.32
N TRP A 464 -28.96 -1.20 4.56
CA TRP A 464 -28.70 -1.94 5.79
C TRP A 464 -27.38 -2.74 5.75
N PRO A 465 -26.24 -2.07 5.47
CA PRO A 465 -24.94 -2.74 5.41
C PRO A 465 -24.56 -3.37 6.76
N GLU A 466 -23.77 -4.44 6.70
CA GLU A 466 -23.14 -4.99 7.90
C GLU A 466 -22.17 -3.96 8.49
N ALA A 467 -22.17 -3.83 9.82
CA ALA A 467 -21.27 -2.92 10.53
C ALA A 467 -19.81 -3.42 10.47
N GLY A 468 -18.88 -2.49 10.67
CA GLY A 468 -17.44 -2.74 10.67
C GLY A 468 -16.73 -2.09 9.49
N THR A 469 -15.48 -2.49 9.27
CA THR A 469 -14.61 -1.86 8.28
C THR A 469 -14.94 -2.37 6.88
N TRP A 470 -15.40 -1.49 6.01
CA TRP A 470 -15.60 -1.78 4.59
C TRP A 470 -14.38 -1.29 3.83
N TRP A 471 -13.62 -2.23 3.28
CA TRP A 471 -12.44 -1.96 2.47
C TRP A 471 -12.82 -1.86 1.00
N MET A 472 -12.12 -1.00 0.27
CA MET A 472 -12.37 -0.73 -1.14
C MET A 472 -11.04 -0.60 -1.89
N THR A 473 -10.87 -1.29 -3.01
CA THR A 473 -9.73 -1.08 -3.92
C THR A 473 -10.20 -0.45 -5.22
N ILE A 474 -9.54 0.62 -5.65
CA ILE A 474 -9.76 1.25 -6.97
C ILE A 474 -8.58 0.88 -7.85
N THR A 475 -8.81 0.08 -8.89
CA THR A 475 -7.78 -0.27 -9.89
C THR A 475 -8.05 0.48 -11.18
N THR A 476 -7.03 1.02 -11.84
CA THR A 476 -7.19 1.73 -13.12
C THR A 476 -6.26 1.18 -14.20
N LYS A 477 -6.76 1.04 -15.44
CA LYS A 477 -5.93 0.63 -16.59
C LYS A 477 -5.40 1.79 -17.42
N THR A 478 -6.04 2.94 -17.33
CA THR A 478 -5.67 4.14 -18.10
C THR A 478 -5.03 5.22 -17.24
N GLY A 479 -5.10 5.07 -15.91
CA GLY A 479 -4.72 6.11 -14.96
C GLY A 479 -5.74 7.26 -14.91
N PHE A 480 -5.54 8.14 -13.94
CA PHE A 480 -6.19 9.45 -13.77
C PHE A 480 -5.29 10.34 -12.90
N ASN A 481 -5.34 11.65 -13.10
CA ASN A 481 -4.55 12.65 -12.38
C ASN A 481 -5.38 13.45 -11.39
N ASN A 482 -6.70 13.42 -11.53
CA ASN A 482 -7.63 14.06 -10.61
C ASN A 482 -8.90 13.24 -10.48
N ALA A 483 -9.08 12.56 -9.36
CA ALA A 483 -10.32 11.94 -8.96
C ALA A 483 -10.71 12.31 -7.53
N GLU A 484 -12.00 12.14 -7.25
CA GLU A 484 -12.62 12.35 -5.96
C GLU A 484 -13.34 11.07 -5.54
N LEU A 485 -13.19 10.66 -4.29
CA LEU A 485 -13.93 9.58 -3.66
C LEU A 485 -14.69 10.13 -2.45
N SER A 486 -15.96 9.79 -2.32
CA SER A 486 -16.75 10.13 -1.15
C SER A 486 -17.63 8.97 -0.71
N ALA A 487 -17.80 8.86 0.60
CA ALA A 487 -18.75 7.98 1.24
C ALA A 487 -19.74 8.81 2.05
N TYR A 488 -21.02 8.48 1.94
CA TYR A 488 -22.06 9.07 2.77
C TYR A 488 -22.92 7.96 3.35
N TRP A 489 -23.17 8.02 4.65
CA TRP A 489 -24.07 7.08 5.31
C TRP A 489 -24.96 7.77 6.31
N GLU A 490 -26.13 7.17 6.52
CA GLU A 490 -27.10 7.62 7.50
C GLU A 490 -27.39 6.48 8.48
N GLU A 491 -27.19 6.71 9.77
CA GLU A 491 -27.64 5.80 10.82
C GLU A 491 -29.16 5.91 10.99
N ALA A 492 -29.82 4.77 11.17
CA ALA A 492 -31.21 4.77 11.58
C ALA A 492 -31.33 5.33 13.02
N PRO A 493 -32.43 6.03 13.36
CA PRO A 493 -32.76 6.39 14.72
C PRO A 493 -32.73 5.13 15.57
N THR A 494 -32.08 5.26 16.71
CA THR A 494 -32.10 4.22 17.71
C THR A 494 -33.56 3.97 18.13
N PRO A 495 -34.01 2.70 18.17
CA PRO A 495 -35.30 2.39 18.78
C PRO A 495 -35.33 2.88 20.23
N PRO A 496 -36.51 3.22 20.77
CA PRO A 496 -36.64 3.48 22.20
C PRO A 496 -36.07 2.32 23.01
N GLU A 497 -35.57 2.61 24.21
CA GLU A 497 -35.13 1.58 25.15
C GLU A 497 -36.24 0.53 25.35
N LEU A 498 -35.86 -0.73 25.54
CA LEU A 498 -36.84 -1.83 25.69
C LEU A 498 -37.84 -1.58 26.83
N ASP A 499 -37.41 -0.88 27.88
CA ASP A 499 -38.26 -0.48 29.02
C ASP A 499 -39.36 0.53 28.64
N ASP A 500 -39.17 1.27 27.55
CA ASP A 500 -40.15 2.22 26.99
C ASP A 500 -41.06 1.56 25.93
N MET A 501 -40.76 0.32 25.52
CA MET A 501 -41.55 -0.46 24.55
C MET A 501 -42.45 -1.49 25.25
N THR A 502 -43.49 -1.95 24.55
CA THR A 502 -44.36 -3.03 25.06
C THR A 502 -43.97 -4.39 24.46
N GLU A 503 -43.52 -5.32 25.29
CA GLU A 503 -43.22 -6.70 24.88
C GLU A 503 -44.50 -7.45 24.44
N LEU A 504 -44.48 -8.01 23.23
CA LEU A 504 -45.52 -8.90 22.72
C LEU A 504 -45.16 -10.35 23.02
N LYS A 505 -45.95 -10.99 23.89
CA LYS A 505 -45.80 -12.40 24.25
C LYS A 505 -46.69 -13.28 23.40
N ASN A 506 -46.16 -14.44 22.99
CA ASN A 506 -46.88 -15.37 22.11
C ASN A 506 -48.28 -15.70 22.64
N GLY A 507 -49.30 -15.36 21.84
CA GLY A 507 -50.71 -15.62 22.13
C GLY A 507 -51.34 -14.73 23.21
N ILE A 508 -50.60 -13.78 23.78
CA ILE A 508 -51.10 -12.85 24.81
C ILE A 508 -51.40 -11.51 24.16
N ALA A 509 -52.68 -11.15 24.11
CA ALA A 509 -53.09 -9.85 23.57
C ALA A 509 -52.75 -8.72 24.55
N VAL A 510 -52.11 -7.67 24.05
CA VAL A 510 -51.98 -6.39 24.76
C VAL A 510 -53.26 -5.61 24.55
N THR A 511 -53.84 -5.09 25.64
CA THR A 511 -55.13 -4.38 25.63
C THR A 511 -54.99 -3.01 26.30
N ASP A 512 -56.02 -2.17 26.18
CA ASP A 512 -56.10 -0.83 26.79
C ASP A 512 -55.01 0.17 26.32
N GLN A 513 -54.47 -0.04 25.12
CA GLN A 513 -53.56 0.87 24.44
C GLN A 513 -54.32 1.69 23.40
N GLY A 514 -53.97 2.97 23.22
CA GLY A 514 -54.65 3.81 22.24
C GLY A 514 -53.93 5.12 21.94
N ILE A 515 -54.00 5.52 20.67
CA ILE A 515 -53.50 6.79 20.13
C ILE A 515 -54.72 7.72 19.96
N GLY A 516 -54.61 8.97 20.42
CA GLY A 516 -55.73 9.92 20.35
C GLY A 516 -56.00 10.38 18.93
N ARG A 517 -57.25 10.72 18.59
CA ARG A 517 -57.54 11.42 17.33
C ARG A 517 -56.84 12.79 17.35
N ASN A 518 -55.97 13.05 16.37
CA ASN A 518 -55.09 14.24 16.24
C ASN A 518 -53.79 14.19 17.07
N SER A 519 -53.28 13.01 17.44
CA SER A 519 -51.89 12.90 17.88
C SER A 519 -51.01 12.45 16.72
N ASP A 520 -50.73 13.39 15.82
CA ASP A 520 -50.04 13.16 14.53
C ASP A 520 -48.55 12.79 14.70
N THR A 521 -48.08 12.58 15.93
CA THR A 521 -46.66 12.28 16.27
C THR A 521 -46.52 11.20 17.36
N LYS A 522 -47.55 10.36 17.59
CA LYS A 522 -47.52 9.34 18.65
C LYS A 522 -47.66 7.94 18.08
N SER A 523 -46.52 7.29 17.88
CA SER A 523 -46.41 5.86 17.60
C SER A 523 -46.41 5.05 18.91
N LEU A 524 -47.02 3.86 18.90
CA LEU A 524 -46.92 2.88 19.99
C LEU A 524 -45.87 1.85 19.59
N TYR A 525 -44.86 1.68 20.44
CA TYR A 525 -43.74 0.80 20.17
C TYR A 525 -43.93 -0.55 20.84
N TYR A 526 -43.76 -1.60 20.05
CA TYR A 526 -43.87 -2.99 20.47
C TYR A 526 -42.63 -3.76 20.02
N TYR A 527 -42.20 -4.75 20.80
CA TYR A 527 -41.12 -5.65 20.41
C TYR A 527 -41.48 -7.11 20.68
N VAL A 528 -40.83 -8.01 19.94
CA VAL A 528 -40.88 -9.46 20.17
C VAL A 528 -39.45 -9.93 20.32
N ASP A 529 -39.12 -10.54 21.46
CA ASP A 529 -37.82 -11.17 21.66
C ASP A 529 -37.81 -12.57 21.05
N VAL A 530 -37.03 -12.77 19.98
CA VAL A 530 -36.95 -14.03 19.23
C VAL A 530 -35.68 -14.78 19.65
N VAL A 531 -35.80 -15.53 20.75
CA VAL A 531 -34.68 -16.28 21.36
C VAL A 531 -34.44 -17.67 20.76
N GLU A 532 -35.39 -18.20 19.99
CA GLU A 532 -35.30 -19.51 19.33
C GLU A 532 -35.75 -19.39 17.85
N PRO A 533 -35.27 -20.25 16.94
CA PRO A 533 -35.69 -20.25 15.55
C PRO A 533 -37.21 -20.44 15.41
N LEU A 534 -37.89 -19.50 14.76
CA LEU A 534 -39.33 -19.55 14.51
C LEU A 534 -39.62 -20.01 13.08
N THR A 535 -40.69 -20.77 12.91
CA THR A 535 -41.23 -21.12 11.58
C THR A 535 -42.19 -20.07 11.04
N GLU A 536 -42.81 -19.28 11.92
CA GLU A 536 -43.73 -18.20 11.58
C GLU A 536 -43.75 -17.18 12.73
N LEU A 537 -43.73 -15.89 12.39
CA LEU A 537 -44.07 -14.78 13.28
C LEU A 537 -45.27 -14.03 12.67
N SER A 538 -46.38 -13.97 13.39
CA SER A 538 -47.57 -13.23 12.95
C SER A 538 -48.00 -12.25 14.02
N VAL A 539 -48.13 -10.98 13.66
CA VAL A 539 -48.66 -9.92 14.51
C VAL A 539 -50.03 -9.51 13.97
N LYS A 540 -51.03 -9.44 14.85
CA LYS A 540 -52.41 -9.13 14.47
C LYS A 540 -52.93 -8.01 15.34
N THR A 541 -53.43 -6.96 14.72
CA THR A 541 -54.19 -5.89 15.37
C THR A 541 -55.68 -6.17 15.17
N PHE A 542 -56.51 -5.89 16.19
CA PHE A 542 -57.96 -6.05 16.09
C PHE A 542 -58.69 -5.12 17.07
N GLY A 543 -59.88 -4.65 16.67
CA GLY A 543 -60.68 -3.69 17.45
C GLY A 543 -60.45 -2.23 17.06
N GLY A 544 -61.06 -1.29 17.80
CA GLY A 544 -60.97 0.15 17.54
C GLY A 544 -61.96 0.69 16.48
N ASP A 545 -61.99 2.01 16.32
CA ASP A 545 -62.83 2.74 15.36
C ASP A 545 -62.01 3.57 14.33
N GLY A 546 -60.68 3.41 14.32
CA GLY A 546 -59.74 4.09 13.43
C GLY A 546 -59.04 3.13 12.46
N GLN A 547 -58.32 3.70 11.49
CA GLN A 547 -57.35 2.97 10.68
C GLN A 547 -56.02 2.94 11.44
N CYS A 548 -55.36 1.79 11.46
CA CYS A 548 -54.01 1.65 12.00
C CYS A 548 -53.13 1.00 10.94
N ASP A 549 -51.92 1.55 10.77
CA ASP A 549 -50.87 0.93 9.99
C ASP A 549 -49.93 0.19 10.95
N LEU A 550 -49.63 -1.06 10.60
CA LEU A 550 -48.72 -1.90 11.37
C LEU A 550 -47.41 -1.97 10.59
N HIS A 551 -46.38 -1.35 11.14
CA HIS A 551 -45.04 -1.41 10.58
C HIS A 551 -44.19 -2.35 11.42
N ILE A 552 -43.48 -3.26 10.76
CA ILE A 552 -42.65 -4.28 11.40
C ILE A 552 -41.26 -4.17 10.77
N ALA A 553 -40.25 -4.04 11.62
CA ALA A 553 -38.85 -4.02 11.24
C ALA A 553 -38.06 -4.94 12.17
N TRP A 554 -36.93 -5.44 11.69
CA TRP A 554 -36.04 -6.32 12.44
C TRP A 554 -34.82 -5.52 12.91
N LYS A 555 -34.59 -5.48 14.23
CA LYS A 555 -33.51 -4.73 14.90
C LYS A 555 -33.53 -3.19 14.76
N VAL A 556 -34.44 -2.63 13.96
CA VAL A 556 -34.48 -1.20 13.61
C VAL A 556 -35.89 -0.65 13.71
N LEU A 557 -36.06 0.69 13.68
CA LEU A 557 -37.39 1.30 13.62
C LEU A 557 -37.99 1.25 12.21
N PRO A 558 -39.31 1.00 12.08
CA PRO A 558 -39.98 1.03 10.77
C PRO A 558 -40.11 2.46 10.22
N TRP A 559 -40.09 2.59 8.89
CA TRP A 559 -40.02 3.88 8.19
C TRP A 559 -41.06 4.04 7.08
N ASP A 560 -41.26 5.28 6.61
CA ASP A 560 -42.08 5.59 5.44
C ASP A 560 -41.34 5.39 4.10
N ASP A 561 -42.10 5.26 3.02
CA ASP A 561 -41.59 5.12 1.64
C ASP A 561 -40.78 6.36 1.17
N PHE A 562 -40.65 7.41 2.01
CA PHE A 562 -39.98 8.68 1.71
C PHE A 562 -38.78 8.97 2.63
N GLY A 563 -38.36 8.02 3.48
CA GLY A 563 -37.20 8.17 4.34
C GLY A 563 -37.41 9.08 5.57
N GLN A 564 -38.65 9.34 6.02
CA GLN A 564 -39.00 10.04 7.28
C GLN A 564 -39.56 9.10 8.37
N PRO A 565 -39.07 9.19 9.63
CA PRO A 565 -39.51 8.27 10.69
C PRO A 565 -41.00 8.50 11.00
N TRP A 566 -41.77 7.42 11.15
CA TRP A 566 -43.22 7.47 11.43
C TRP A 566 -43.58 7.74 12.89
#